data_AF-A0A3C2B8M0-F1
#
_entry.id   AF-A0A3C2B8M0-F1
#
_cell.length_a   1.000
_cell.length_b   1.000
_cell.length_c   1.000
_cell.angle_alpha   90.00
_cell.angle_beta   90.00
_cell.angle_gamma   90.00
#
_symmetry.space_group_name_H-M   'P 1'
#
loop_
_entity.id
_entity.type
_entity.pdbx_description
1 polymer ?
#
loop_
_entity_poly.entity_id
_entity_poly.type
_entity_poly.pdbx_seq_one_letter_code
_entity_poly.pdbx_strand_id
1 'polypeptide(L)'
;MRRMLLAPTTVIALVALAACSSDNTSVAPSTSAAVTTVAPESSTTLATSTTDAPPATDPTTTPAPTTPPTAGWSVIDASTVGAPLAFPCCGSNWYGGSVSPPLPAAGQPLADGVYSISIEWPDDPTAPITATVARFDQCSALPVGSCEDMGGSYAPDEYGIDPSGSMELTFTLDASVTVVLGGFGGGDGSSNFASGSGADLAELIAQLNADYRDAVLSRRDAGMTFDEIVADLVANPSNGFSAPAEEFAGSLAYTYGDAPPLLFQGLPGFGPDPDPAAQGSDIIGSISLVVSGGALQIQVYAGFYS
;
A
#
# COMPACT_ATOMS: atom_id res chain seq x y z
N MET A 1 -44.66 -50.41 -6.58
CA MET A 1 -43.33 -50.16 -5.97
C MET A 1 -43.01 -48.68 -6.13
N ARG A 2 -42.96 -47.95 -5.01
CA ARG A 2 -42.67 -46.51 -4.94
C ARG A 2 -41.19 -46.26 -5.26
N ARG A 3 -40.89 -45.26 -6.09
CA ARG A 3 -39.56 -44.61 -6.10
C ARG A 3 -39.71 -43.24 -5.46
N MET A 4 -38.89 -43.04 -4.44
CA MET A 4 -38.87 -41.92 -3.50
C MET A 4 -37.92 -40.86 -4.07
N LEU A 5 -38.38 -39.61 -4.12
CA LEU A 5 -37.51 -38.44 -4.31
C LEU A 5 -36.66 -38.25 -3.04
N LEU A 6 -35.37 -37.96 -3.21
CA LEU A 6 -34.57 -37.26 -2.21
C LEU A 6 -34.03 -35.98 -2.84
N ALA A 7 -34.37 -34.85 -2.22
CA ALA A 7 -33.78 -33.54 -2.46
C ALA A 7 -32.45 -33.43 -1.70
N PRO A 8 -31.43 -32.74 -2.23
CA PRO A 8 -30.26 -32.39 -1.44
C PRO A 8 -30.54 -31.17 -0.55
N THR A 9 -30.12 -31.28 0.71
CA THR A 9 -30.20 -30.25 1.75
C THR A 9 -28.94 -29.38 1.68
N THR A 10 -29.11 -28.08 1.44
CA THR A 10 -28.02 -27.09 1.47
C THR A 10 -27.67 -26.78 2.93
N VAL A 11 -26.40 -26.94 3.30
CA VAL A 11 -25.85 -26.50 4.60
C VAL A 11 -25.17 -25.15 4.36
N ILE A 12 -25.73 -24.09 4.95
CA ILE A 12 -25.11 -22.76 4.99
C ILE A 12 -24.28 -22.69 6.27
N ALA A 13 -22.97 -22.53 6.14
CA ALA A 13 -22.08 -22.24 7.25
C ALA A 13 -21.93 -20.72 7.40
N LEU A 14 -22.47 -20.17 8.49
CA LEU A 14 -22.19 -18.81 8.94
C LEU A 14 -20.78 -18.77 9.57
N VAL A 15 -19.91 -17.88 9.08
CA VAL A 15 -18.68 -17.48 9.78
C VAL A 15 -18.84 -16.03 10.21
N ALA A 16 -18.77 -15.78 11.51
CA ALA A 16 -18.86 -14.46 12.11
C ALA A 16 -17.44 -13.86 12.25
N LEU A 17 -17.21 -12.68 11.67
CA LEU A 17 -16.03 -11.86 11.97
C LEU A 17 -16.28 -10.99 13.21
N ALA A 18 -15.41 -11.12 14.20
CA ALA A 18 -15.35 -10.26 15.37
C ALA A 18 -14.32 -9.16 15.13
N ALA A 19 -14.77 -7.89 15.13
CA ALA A 19 -13.92 -6.71 15.11
C ALA A 19 -13.56 -6.29 16.55
N CYS A 20 -12.28 -6.16 16.85
CA CYS A 20 -11.79 -5.59 18.11
C CYS A 20 -11.50 -4.10 17.91
N SER A 21 -12.39 -3.25 18.44
CA SER A 21 -12.26 -1.80 18.50
C SER A 21 -11.36 -1.38 19.67
N SER A 22 -10.50 -0.38 19.49
CA SER A 22 -9.63 0.18 20.54
C SER A 22 -10.15 1.55 21.00
N ASP A 23 -10.38 1.67 22.31
CA ASP A 23 -10.82 2.88 23.01
C ASP A 23 -9.78 4.01 22.93
N ASN A 24 -10.23 5.20 22.51
CA ASN A 24 -9.43 6.43 22.47
C ASN A 24 -9.84 7.35 23.64
N THR A 25 -8.90 7.73 24.50
CA THR A 25 -9.15 8.69 25.60
C THR A 25 -8.54 10.06 25.28
N SER A 26 -9.40 11.08 25.35
CA SER A 26 -9.07 12.48 25.08
C SER A 26 -8.29 13.15 26.21
N VAL A 27 -7.41 14.10 25.88
CA VAL A 27 -7.14 15.28 26.73
C VAL A 27 -6.99 16.53 25.86
N ALA A 28 -7.62 17.60 26.33
CA ALA A 28 -7.86 18.88 25.67
C ALA A 28 -6.74 19.93 25.96
N PRO A 29 -6.87 21.23 25.57
CA PRO A 29 -5.80 21.99 24.93
C PRO A 29 -5.09 22.97 25.86
N SER A 30 -4.01 23.58 25.38
CA SER A 30 -3.46 24.81 26.00
C SER A 30 -2.95 25.79 24.96
N THR A 31 -3.52 26.98 25.03
CA THR A 31 -3.16 28.20 24.31
C THR A 31 -2.09 28.99 25.07
N SER A 32 -1.11 29.55 24.36
CA SER A 32 -0.69 30.94 24.59
C SER A 32 0.24 31.48 23.51
N ALA A 33 0.01 32.74 23.20
CA ALA A 33 0.61 33.56 22.16
C ALA A 33 2.01 34.10 22.52
N ALA A 34 2.77 34.56 21.52
CA ALA A 34 3.14 35.97 21.40
C ALA A 34 3.92 36.25 20.09
N VAL A 35 3.55 37.36 19.48
CA VAL A 35 4.16 38.02 18.31
C VAL A 35 5.47 38.71 18.70
N THR A 36 6.47 38.72 17.82
CA THR A 36 7.34 39.91 17.62
C THR A 36 7.88 39.94 16.19
N THR A 37 7.65 41.08 15.54
CA THR A 37 8.13 41.48 14.22
C THR A 37 9.39 42.34 14.39
N VAL A 38 10.47 42.07 13.65
CA VAL A 38 11.48 43.10 13.32
C VAL A 38 12.03 42.86 11.91
N ALA A 39 12.09 43.93 11.13
CA ALA A 39 12.50 44.01 9.73
C ALA A 39 14.04 44.22 9.58
N PRO A 40 14.60 44.31 8.35
CA PRO A 40 15.91 43.77 8.02
C PRO A 40 17.06 44.77 8.12
N GLU A 41 18.29 44.25 8.20
CA GLU A 41 19.49 45.01 7.87
C GLU A 41 20.26 44.33 6.73
N SER A 42 20.43 45.09 5.65
CA SER A 42 21.37 44.80 4.57
C SER A 42 22.79 45.12 5.04
N SER A 43 23.75 44.27 4.69
CA SER A 43 25.16 44.66 4.63
C SER A 43 25.88 43.86 3.56
N THR A 44 26.25 44.56 2.49
CA THR A 44 27.12 44.12 1.40
C THR A 44 28.54 43.98 1.93
N THR A 45 29.21 42.86 1.66
CA THR A 45 30.67 42.76 1.78
C THR A 45 31.25 42.10 0.54
N LEU A 46 32.27 42.76 -0.01
CA LEU A 46 32.96 42.48 -1.26
C LEU A 46 33.79 41.18 -1.21
N ALA A 47 33.80 40.50 -2.35
CA ALA A 47 34.63 39.33 -2.63
C ALA A 47 36.13 39.67 -2.59
N THR A 48 36.92 38.72 -2.10
CA THR A 48 38.37 38.66 -2.33
C THR A 48 38.69 37.30 -2.94
N SER A 49 39.35 37.33 -4.09
CA SER A 49 39.75 36.14 -4.85
C SER A 49 41.05 35.56 -4.29
N THR A 50 41.06 34.26 -3.99
CA THR A 50 42.28 33.48 -3.80
C THR A 50 42.17 32.21 -4.60
N THR A 51 43.08 32.04 -5.56
CA THR A 51 43.29 30.84 -6.35
C THR A 51 43.95 29.79 -5.46
N ASP A 52 43.33 28.61 -5.35
CA ASP A 52 43.96 27.43 -4.78
C ASP A 52 43.72 26.20 -5.66
N ALA A 53 44.70 25.30 -5.65
CA ALA A 53 44.96 24.22 -6.61
C ALA A 53 43.83 23.17 -6.73
N PRO A 54 43.74 22.42 -7.85
CA PRO A 54 42.69 21.43 -8.06
C PRO A 54 42.81 20.26 -7.06
N PRO A 55 41.73 19.87 -6.37
CA PRO A 55 41.71 18.66 -5.57
C PRO A 55 41.79 17.42 -6.47
N ALA A 56 42.48 16.39 -5.97
CA ALA A 56 42.57 15.09 -6.60
C ALA A 56 41.16 14.50 -6.78
N THR A 57 40.87 14.02 -7.99
CA THR A 57 39.64 13.29 -8.33
C THR A 57 39.57 11.98 -7.56
N ASP A 58 38.63 11.90 -6.63
CA ASP A 58 38.06 10.63 -6.17
C ASP A 58 37.40 9.89 -7.36
N PRO A 59 37.37 8.54 -7.35
CA PRO A 59 36.62 7.80 -8.35
C PRO A 59 35.12 8.14 -8.21
N THR A 60 34.59 8.86 -9.19
CA THR A 60 33.16 9.02 -9.38
C THR A 60 32.56 7.65 -9.66
N THR A 61 31.93 7.05 -8.65
CA THR A 61 30.94 5.99 -8.87
C THR A 61 29.76 6.64 -9.56
N THR A 62 29.66 6.46 -10.88
CA THR A 62 28.48 6.80 -11.65
C THR A 62 27.32 5.96 -11.13
N PRO A 63 26.26 6.55 -10.55
CA PRO A 63 25.03 5.80 -10.31
C PRO A 63 24.50 5.32 -11.66
N ALA A 64 24.08 4.06 -11.72
CA ALA A 64 23.41 3.55 -12.91
C ALA A 64 22.20 4.44 -13.22
N PRO A 65 21.97 4.83 -14.48
CA PRO A 65 20.76 5.55 -14.83
C PRO A 65 19.56 4.63 -14.61
N THR A 66 18.73 4.94 -13.63
CA THR A 66 17.37 4.40 -13.54
C THR A 66 16.60 5.08 -14.66
N THR A 67 16.49 4.41 -15.81
CA THR A 67 15.60 4.85 -16.88
C THR A 67 14.21 5.05 -16.27
N PRO A 68 13.57 6.22 -16.46
CA PRO A 68 12.19 6.40 -16.02
C PRO A 68 11.33 5.26 -16.57
N PRO A 69 10.39 4.71 -15.80
CA PRO A 69 9.42 3.77 -16.32
C PRO A 69 8.81 4.31 -17.62
N THR A 70 8.75 3.45 -18.64
CA THR A 70 7.94 3.74 -19.83
C THR A 70 6.50 3.86 -19.35
N ALA A 71 5.74 4.85 -19.84
CA ALA A 71 4.33 5.00 -19.44
C ALA A 71 3.58 3.66 -19.58
N GLY A 72 2.77 3.32 -18.59
CA GLY A 72 2.03 2.06 -18.52
C GLY A 72 2.70 0.97 -17.70
N TRP A 73 1.94 -0.08 -17.44
CA TRP A 73 2.34 -1.20 -16.60
C TRP A 73 3.07 -2.28 -17.41
N SER A 74 4.10 -2.87 -16.82
CA SER A 74 4.88 -3.95 -17.42
C SER A 74 4.94 -5.14 -16.48
N VAL A 75 4.56 -6.33 -16.95
CA VAL A 75 4.66 -7.57 -16.15
C VAL A 75 6.10 -7.83 -15.73
N ILE A 76 6.31 -8.23 -14.46
CA ILE A 76 7.62 -8.52 -13.91
C ILE A 76 7.68 -9.91 -13.26
N ASP A 77 8.89 -10.42 -13.08
CA ASP A 77 9.15 -11.59 -12.23
C ASP A 77 9.27 -11.15 -10.76
N ALA A 78 8.32 -11.57 -9.94
CA ALA A 78 8.26 -11.26 -8.51
C ALA A 78 9.54 -11.62 -7.75
N SER A 79 10.23 -12.69 -8.17
CA SER A 79 11.46 -13.17 -7.49
C SER A 79 12.63 -12.19 -7.62
N THR A 80 12.54 -11.23 -8.55
CA THR A 80 13.60 -10.25 -8.82
C THR A 80 13.48 -8.96 -8.02
N VAL A 81 12.34 -8.73 -7.33
CA VAL A 81 12.07 -7.45 -6.65
C VAL A 81 12.91 -7.28 -5.38
N GLY A 82 13.24 -8.38 -4.68
CA GLY A 82 14.11 -8.35 -3.50
C GLY A 82 13.53 -7.64 -2.27
N ALA A 83 12.21 -7.45 -2.23
CA ALA A 83 11.48 -6.80 -1.14
C ALA A 83 10.10 -7.46 -0.93
N PRO A 84 9.46 -7.28 0.24
CA PRO A 84 8.11 -7.78 0.49
C PRO A 84 7.09 -7.28 -0.53
N LEU A 85 6.36 -8.22 -1.16
CA LEU A 85 5.39 -7.95 -2.21
C LEU A 85 3.93 -8.14 -1.80
N ALA A 86 3.69 -8.75 -0.63
CA ALA A 86 2.37 -8.98 -0.06
C ALA A 86 2.47 -8.97 1.47
N PHE A 87 1.34 -8.78 2.14
CA PHE A 87 1.26 -9.00 3.58
C PHE A 87 1.41 -10.50 3.89
N PRO A 88 2.03 -10.84 5.03
CA PRO A 88 2.07 -12.19 5.49
C PRO A 88 0.67 -12.54 6.00
N CYS A 89 0.37 -13.81 5.92
CA CYS A 89 -1.00 -14.26 5.77
C CYS A 89 -1.19 -15.58 6.53
N CYS A 90 -2.39 -15.87 7.02
CA CYS A 90 -2.67 -17.12 7.75
C CYS A 90 -1.72 -17.46 8.92
N GLY A 91 -1.27 -16.48 9.70
CA GLY A 91 -0.34 -16.71 10.82
C GLY A 91 1.08 -17.00 10.33
N SER A 92 1.61 -16.19 9.41
CA SER A 92 3.00 -16.25 8.98
C SER A 92 3.70 -14.93 9.24
N ASN A 93 5.02 -14.95 9.27
CA ASN A 93 5.87 -13.76 9.25
C ASN A 93 6.40 -13.51 7.83
N TRP A 94 7.05 -12.38 7.61
CA TRP A 94 7.85 -12.23 6.40
C TRP A 94 9.18 -12.98 6.53
N TYR A 95 9.72 -13.47 5.40
CA TYR A 95 10.96 -14.27 5.34
C TYR A 95 11.94 -13.78 4.26
N GLY A 96 13.21 -14.15 4.39
CA GLY A 96 14.25 -13.98 3.36
C GLY A 96 14.65 -12.52 3.05
N GLY A 97 14.18 -11.56 3.86
CA GLY A 97 14.46 -10.14 3.72
C GLY A 97 15.64 -9.67 4.55
N SER A 98 15.98 -8.39 4.43
CA SER A 98 16.99 -7.74 5.26
C SER A 98 16.32 -6.78 6.25
N VAL A 99 16.87 -6.69 7.46
CA VAL A 99 16.49 -5.67 8.44
C VAL A 99 16.71 -4.28 7.85
N SER A 100 15.78 -3.36 8.10
CA SER A 100 15.88 -1.98 7.65
C SER A 100 17.05 -1.27 8.33
N PRO A 101 17.75 -0.38 7.61
CA PRO A 101 18.63 0.59 8.23
C PRO A 101 17.89 1.43 9.29
N PRO A 102 18.60 2.05 10.24
CA PRO A 102 17.99 2.97 11.20
C PRO A 102 17.22 4.11 10.50
N LEU A 103 16.10 4.53 11.08
CA LEU A 103 15.41 5.72 10.61
C LEU A 103 16.25 6.96 10.94
N PRO A 104 16.37 7.90 10.00
CA PRO A 104 17.08 9.14 10.24
C PRO A 104 16.23 10.10 11.08
N ALA A 105 16.81 11.23 11.50
CA ALA A 105 16.02 12.31 12.10
C ALA A 105 15.03 12.91 11.09
N ALA A 106 13.95 13.51 11.59
CA ALA A 106 12.94 14.15 10.73
C ALA A 106 13.57 15.13 9.73
N GLY A 107 13.17 15.03 8.46
CA GLY A 107 13.67 15.86 7.36
C GLY A 107 15.03 15.44 6.77
N GLN A 108 15.65 14.37 7.27
CA GLN A 108 16.83 13.77 6.64
C GLN A 108 16.42 12.63 5.69
N PRO A 109 17.21 12.38 4.62
CA PRO A 109 16.90 11.33 3.66
C PRO A 109 17.06 9.94 4.29
N LEU A 110 16.24 8.99 3.83
CA LEU A 110 16.40 7.57 4.15
C LEU A 110 17.71 7.05 3.55
N ALA A 111 18.34 6.12 4.26
CA ALA A 111 19.46 5.35 3.72
C ALA A 111 18.95 4.29 2.74
N ASP A 112 19.85 3.76 1.90
CA ASP A 112 19.51 2.66 1.02
C ASP A 112 19.09 1.42 1.82
N GLY A 113 17.95 0.84 1.46
CA GLY A 113 17.37 -0.28 2.19
C GLY A 113 15.88 -0.48 1.90
N VAL A 114 15.29 -1.47 2.58
CA VAL A 114 13.87 -1.79 2.52
C VAL A 114 13.22 -1.37 3.82
N TYR A 115 12.08 -0.69 3.75
CA TYR A 115 11.30 -0.19 4.88
C TYR A 115 9.84 -0.62 4.76
N SER A 116 9.12 -0.70 5.87
CA SER A 116 7.66 -0.80 5.84
C SER A 116 7.07 0.57 5.56
N ILE A 117 6.01 0.63 4.77
CA ILE A 117 5.31 1.88 4.45
C ILE A 117 3.81 1.71 4.60
N SER A 118 3.16 2.67 5.26
CA SER A 118 1.72 2.79 5.37
C SER A 118 1.27 4.08 4.71
N ILE A 119 0.32 3.99 3.78
CA ILE A 119 -0.25 5.11 3.03
C ILE A 119 -1.75 5.10 3.23
N GLU A 120 -2.30 6.24 3.64
CA GLU A 120 -3.72 6.54 3.50
C GLU A 120 -3.89 7.22 2.14
N TRP A 121 -4.62 6.59 1.22
CA TRP A 121 -4.74 7.08 -0.14
C TRP A 121 -5.59 8.36 -0.18
N PRO A 122 -5.09 9.46 -0.75
CA PRO A 122 -5.86 10.70 -0.83
C PRO A 122 -6.93 10.62 -1.94
N ASP A 123 -7.97 11.45 -1.79
CA ASP A 123 -9.00 11.67 -2.83
C ASP A 123 -8.38 12.17 -4.15
N ASP A 124 -7.34 12.99 -4.04
CA ASP A 124 -6.56 13.52 -5.16
C ASP A 124 -5.16 12.88 -5.17
N PRO A 125 -4.95 11.82 -5.96
CA PRO A 125 -3.66 11.12 -6.01
C PRO A 125 -2.57 11.92 -6.75
N THR A 126 -2.90 13.10 -7.30
CA THR A 126 -1.92 14.01 -7.92
C THR A 126 -1.28 14.97 -6.90
N ALA A 127 -1.88 15.11 -5.72
CA ALA A 127 -1.31 15.87 -4.62
C ALA A 127 -0.16 15.09 -3.94
N PRO A 128 0.75 15.78 -3.21
CA PRO A 128 1.73 15.11 -2.38
C PRO A 128 1.07 14.18 -1.36
N ILE A 129 1.57 12.95 -1.28
CA ILE A 129 1.11 11.90 -0.37
C ILE A 129 2.07 11.86 0.83
N THR A 130 1.50 11.73 2.03
CA THR A 130 2.27 11.45 3.25
C THR A 130 2.18 9.97 3.57
N ALA A 131 3.33 9.34 3.69
CA ALA A 131 3.45 7.95 4.11
C ALA A 131 4.11 7.85 5.48
N THR A 132 3.64 6.91 6.29
CA THR A 132 4.31 6.52 7.52
C THR A 132 5.33 5.42 7.21
N VAL A 133 6.60 5.68 7.48
CA VAL A 133 7.72 4.75 7.23
C VAL A 133 8.18 4.17 8.56
N ALA A 134 8.25 2.84 8.63
CA ALA A 134 8.74 2.09 9.78
C ALA A 134 9.83 1.09 9.35
N ARG A 135 10.56 0.56 10.32
CA ARG A 135 11.63 -0.43 10.06
C ARG A 135 11.04 -1.84 10.04
N PHE A 136 11.54 -2.67 9.14
CA PHE A 136 11.56 -4.11 9.32
C PHE A 136 12.71 -4.49 10.25
N ASP A 137 12.45 -5.36 11.22
CA ASP A 137 13.49 -5.92 12.10
C ASP A 137 13.23 -7.39 12.40
N GLN A 138 14.23 -8.11 12.90
CA GLN A 138 14.11 -9.54 13.18
C GLN A 138 13.07 -9.80 14.26
N CYS A 139 12.18 -10.78 14.04
CA CYS A 139 11.13 -11.13 15.00
C CYS A 139 11.70 -11.50 16.39
N SER A 140 12.88 -12.13 16.43
CA SER A 140 13.57 -12.47 17.69
C SER A 140 14.05 -11.26 18.50
N ALA A 141 14.18 -10.09 17.87
CA ALA A 141 14.60 -8.84 18.51
C ALA A 141 13.43 -7.89 18.81
N LEU A 142 12.26 -8.14 18.22
CA LEU A 142 11.08 -7.29 18.37
C LEU A 142 10.29 -7.62 19.66
N PRO A 143 9.48 -6.65 20.16
CA PRO A 143 8.56 -6.91 21.25
C PRO A 143 7.58 -8.07 20.93
N VAL A 144 7.10 -8.74 21.99
CA VAL A 144 6.06 -9.76 21.86
C VAL A 144 4.82 -9.15 21.20
N GLY A 145 4.29 -9.83 20.18
CA GLY A 145 3.13 -9.38 19.40
C GLY A 145 3.48 -8.56 18.15
N SER A 146 4.75 -8.26 17.90
CA SER A 146 5.18 -7.61 16.64
C SER A 146 5.31 -8.59 15.47
N CYS A 147 5.33 -9.89 15.76
CA CYS A 147 5.35 -10.99 14.80
C CYS A 147 4.35 -12.06 15.24
N GLU A 148 3.92 -12.89 14.30
CA GLU A 148 3.03 -14.02 14.54
C GLU A 148 3.76 -15.11 15.34
N ASP A 149 3.27 -15.40 16.55
CA ASP A 149 3.81 -16.46 17.41
C ASP A 149 3.20 -17.82 17.04
N MET A 150 4.00 -18.65 16.37
CA MET A 150 3.62 -19.98 15.93
C MET A 150 3.94 -21.10 16.94
N GLY A 151 4.09 -20.74 18.23
CA GLY A 151 4.32 -21.69 19.32
C GLY A 151 5.76 -22.20 19.40
N GLY A 152 6.72 -21.43 18.89
CA GLY A 152 8.13 -21.79 18.79
C GLY A 152 9.06 -20.56 18.80
N SER A 153 10.37 -20.78 18.72
CA SER A 153 11.32 -19.68 18.52
C SER A 153 11.29 -19.22 17.06
N TYR A 154 11.38 -17.91 16.84
CA TYR A 154 11.49 -17.35 15.51
C TYR A 154 12.73 -17.87 14.77
N ALA A 155 12.57 -18.16 13.49
CA ALA A 155 13.67 -18.45 12.58
C ALA A 155 14.54 -17.19 12.38
N PRO A 156 15.85 -17.35 12.09
CA PRO A 156 16.77 -16.21 11.98
C PRO A 156 16.46 -15.22 10.84
N ASP A 157 15.68 -15.66 9.85
CA ASP A 157 15.27 -14.89 8.68
C ASP A 157 13.81 -14.40 8.77
N GLU A 158 13.13 -14.62 9.89
CA GLU A 158 11.81 -14.04 10.17
C GLU A 158 11.95 -12.58 10.60
N TYR A 159 11.15 -11.71 9.98
CA TYR A 159 11.07 -10.30 10.32
C TYR A 159 9.63 -9.80 10.35
N GLY A 160 9.46 -8.74 11.13
CA GLY A 160 8.20 -8.00 11.29
C GLY A 160 8.48 -6.50 11.31
N ILE A 161 7.45 -5.72 11.63
CA ILE A 161 7.55 -4.26 11.68
C ILE A 161 7.94 -3.85 13.11
N ASP A 162 9.00 -3.05 13.22
CA ASP A 162 9.45 -2.44 14.47
C ASP A 162 8.45 -1.37 14.94
N PRO A 163 7.75 -1.57 16.06
CA PRO A 163 6.75 -0.62 16.54
C PRO A 163 7.37 0.57 17.28
N SER A 164 8.69 0.57 17.53
CA SER A 164 9.33 1.54 18.42
C SER A 164 9.54 2.92 17.80
N GLY A 165 9.44 3.06 16.48
CA GLY A 165 9.60 4.34 15.81
C GLY A 165 9.15 4.33 14.35
N SER A 166 8.60 5.47 13.93
CA SER A 166 8.26 5.76 12.55
C SER A 166 8.66 7.19 12.18
N MET A 167 8.69 7.48 10.88
CA MET A 167 8.81 8.83 10.37
C MET A 167 7.81 9.08 9.23
N GLU A 168 7.44 10.32 9.03
CA GLU A 168 6.68 10.72 7.85
C GLU A 168 7.62 10.95 6.67
N LEU A 169 7.23 10.44 5.50
CA LEU A 169 7.84 10.71 4.21
C LEU A 169 6.78 11.26 3.27
N THR A 170 7.02 12.46 2.74
CA THR A 170 6.13 13.07 1.73
C THR A 170 6.75 12.98 0.35
N PHE A 171 5.99 12.49 -0.62
CA PHE A 171 6.40 12.40 -2.03
C PHE A 171 5.18 12.57 -2.96
N THR A 172 5.42 12.82 -4.24
CA THR A 172 4.35 12.87 -5.26
C THR A 172 4.39 11.59 -6.08
N LEU A 173 3.22 11.05 -6.42
CA LEU A 173 3.11 9.94 -7.35
C LEU A 173 3.33 10.42 -8.79
N ASP A 174 4.59 10.55 -9.17
CA ASP A 174 5.01 10.95 -10.52
C ASP A 174 6.00 9.94 -11.12
N ALA A 175 6.62 10.30 -12.25
CA ALA A 175 7.57 9.44 -12.95
C ALA A 175 8.89 9.16 -12.19
N SER A 176 9.15 9.85 -11.07
CA SER A 176 10.33 9.64 -10.23
C SER A 176 10.19 8.47 -9.24
N VAL A 177 8.96 8.03 -8.99
CA VAL A 177 8.66 6.88 -8.13
C VAL A 177 8.41 5.67 -9.01
N THR A 178 9.10 4.57 -8.74
CA THR A 178 8.77 3.27 -9.32
C THR A 178 7.71 2.59 -8.46
N VAL A 179 6.72 1.95 -9.08
CA VAL A 179 5.67 1.22 -8.38
C VAL A 179 5.74 -0.23 -8.81
N VAL A 180 5.73 -1.14 -7.84
CA VAL A 180 5.45 -2.55 -8.07
C VAL A 180 4.09 -2.86 -7.47
N LEU A 181 3.15 -3.28 -8.31
CA LEU A 181 1.79 -3.65 -7.90
C LEU A 181 1.60 -5.16 -8.03
N GLY A 182 1.27 -5.80 -6.91
CA GLY A 182 0.74 -7.16 -6.89
C GLY A 182 -0.78 -7.14 -7.01
N GLY A 183 -1.27 -7.55 -8.17
CA GLY A 183 -2.69 -7.76 -8.42
C GLY A 183 -3.11 -9.22 -8.31
N PHE A 184 -4.38 -9.46 -8.56
CA PHE A 184 -5.00 -10.77 -8.61
C PHE A 184 -4.63 -11.53 -9.90
N GLY A 185 -4.07 -12.73 -9.74
CA GLY A 185 -3.75 -13.64 -10.85
C GLY A 185 -4.64 -14.88 -10.95
N GLY A 186 -5.52 -15.11 -9.98
CA GLY A 186 -6.40 -16.29 -9.93
C GLY A 186 -6.43 -16.94 -8.55
N GLY A 187 -7.24 -18.00 -8.42
CA GLY A 187 -7.43 -18.73 -7.15
C GLY A 187 -6.35 -19.78 -6.83
N ASP A 188 -5.32 -19.90 -7.66
CA ASP A 188 -4.13 -20.72 -7.37
C ASP A 188 -3.08 -19.99 -6.51
N GLY A 189 -3.39 -18.75 -6.10
CA GLY A 189 -2.48 -17.91 -5.31
C GLY A 189 -1.38 -17.24 -6.15
N SER A 190 -1.40 -17.39 -7.48
CA SER A 190 -0.51 -16.62 -8.33
C SER A 190 -0.95 -15.15 -8.31
N SER A 191 -0.04 -14.27 -7.92
CA SER A 191 -0.25 -12.82 -8.01
C SER A 191 0.30 -12.34 -9.35
N ASN A 192 -0.45 -11.47 -10.02
CA ASN A 192 0.02 -10.80 -11.23
C ASN A 192 0.81 -9.57 -10.81
N PHE A 193 2.13 -9.65 -10.92
CA PHE A 193 3.00 -8.53 -10.59
C PHE A 193 3.33 -7.72 -11.85
N ALA A 194 3.15 -6.41 -11.75
CA ALA A 194 3.63 -5.47 -12.75
C ALA A 194 4.38 -4.31 -12.09
N SER A 195 5.26 -3.71 -12.87
CA SER A 195 5.96 -2.48 -12.54
C SER A 195 5.42 -1.33 -13.40
N GLY A 196 5.29 -0.16 -12.81
CA GLY A 196 4.89 1.08 -13.44
C GLY A 196 5.53 2.28 -12.73
N SER A 197 5.11 3.47 -13.09
CA SER A 197 5.47 4.72 -12.43
C SER A 197 4.49 5.11 -11.34
N GLY A 198 4.87 6.08 -10.50
CA GLY A 198 3.95 6.74 -9.58
C GLY A 198 2.76 7.35 -10.32
N ALA A 199 2.99 7.95 -11.49
CA ALA A 199 1.91 8.51 -12.31
C ALA A 199 0.91 7.45 -12.77
N ASP A 200 1.36 6.23 -13.11
CA ASP A 200 0.47 5.12 -13.50
C ASP A 200 -0.39 4.66 -12.31
N LEU A 201 0.19 4.64 -11.09
CA LEU A 201 -0.58 4.35 -9.87
C LEU A 201 -1.57 5.46 -9.53
N ALA A 202 -1.18 6.73 -9.68
CA ALA A 202 -2.08 7.85 -9.44
C ALA A 202 -3.29 7.83 -10.39
N GLU A 203 -3.06 7.52 -11.68
CA GLU A 203 -4.13 7.34 -12.65
C GLU A 203 -5.06 6.17 -12.27
N LEU A 204 -4.49 5.03 -11.89
CA LEU A 204 -5.25 3.87 -11.42
C LEU A 204 -6.11 4.20 -10.19
N ILE A 205 -5.56 4.87 -9.19
CA ILE A 205 -6.30 5.28 -7.97
C ILE A 205 -7.45 6.22 -8.33
N ALA A 206 -7.17 7.26 -9.13
CA ALA A 206 -8.19 8.23 -9.52
C ALA A 206 -9.36 7.56 -10.25
N GLN A 207 -9.04 6.69 -11.22
CA GLN A 207 -10.06 5.99 -12.00
C GLN A 207 -10.81 4.96 -11.15
N LEU A 208 -10.12 4.19 -10.32
CA LEU A 208 -10.73 3.22 -9.42
C LEU A 208 -11.72 3.91 -8.47
N ASN A 209 -11.36 5.06 -7.90
CA ASN A 209 -12.25 5.79 -6.99
C ASN A 209 -13.47 6.36 -7.71
N ALA A 210 -13.31 6.85 -8.94
CA ALA A 210 -14.42 7.30 -9.77
C ALA A 210 -15.38 6.14 -10.12
N ASP A 211 -14.83 5.04 -10.63
CA ASP A 211 -15.60 3.86 -11.01
C ASP A 211 -16.28 3.20 -9.81
N TYR A 212 -15.61 3.11 -8.66
CA TYR A 212 -16.18 2.55 -7.44
C TYR A 212 -17.34 3.40 -6.92
N ARG A 213 -17.21 4.72 -6.95
CA ARG A 213 -18.30 5.63 -6.57
C ARG A 213 -19.52 5.46 -7.47
N ASP A 214 -19.30 5.37 -8.79
CA ASP A 214 -20.38 5.26 -9.76
C ASP A 214 -21.03 3.87 -9.76
N ALA A 215 -20.23 2.81 -9.66
CA ALA A 215 -20.71 1.43 -9.74
C ALA A 215 -21.27 0.92 -8.40
N VAL A 216 -20.62 1.25 -7.29
CA VAL A 216 -20.90 0.63 -5.98
C VAL A 216 -21.58 1.61 -5.03
N LEU A 217 -20.96 2.76 -4.74
CA LEU A 217 -21.48 3.68 -3.73
C LEU A 217 -22.81 4.31 -4.15
N SER A 218 -22.99 4.64 -5.43
CA SER A 218 -24.26 5.18 -5.93
C SER A 218 -25.44 4.21 -5.72
N ARG A 219 -25.20 2.90 -5.90
CA ARG A 219 -26.19 1.84 -5.68
C ARG A 219 -26.47 1.63 -4.20
N ARG A 220 -25.42 1.66 -3.37
CA ARG A 220 -25.54 1.62 -1.90
C ARG A 220 -26.41 2.77 -1.40
N ASP A 221 -26.14 3.98 -1.86
CA ASP A 221 -26.86 5.19 -1.47
C ASP A 221 -28.31 5.18 -1.98
N ALA A 222 -28.59 4.43 -3.06
CA ALA A 222 -29.94 4.11 -3.53
C ALA A 222 -30.64 2.99 -2.71
N GLY A 223 -29.98 2.42 -1.70
CA GLY A 223 -30.52 1.43 -0.78
C GLY A 223 -30.29 -0.02 -1.19
N MET A 224 -29.48 -0.29 -2.22
CA MET A 224 -29.12 -1.66 -2.56
C MET A 224 -28.19 -2.25 -1.51
N THR A 225 -28.40 -3.52 -1.18
CA THR A 225 -27.54 -4.29 -0.29
C THR A 225 -26.24 -4.68 -0.98
N PHE A 226 -25.25 -5.08 -0.19
CA PHE A 226 -23.99 -5.66 -0.68
C PHE A 226 -24.24 -6.78 -1.71
N ASP A 227 -25.06 -7.76 -1.37
CA ASP A 227 -25.33 -8.93 -2.22
C ASP A 227 -26.03 -8.52 -3.53
N GLU A 228 -26.95 -7.57 -3.49
CA GLU A 228 -27.65 -7.06 -4.69
C GLU A 228 -26.71 -6.34 -5.64
N ILE A 229 -25.76 -5.55 -5.11
CA ILE A 229 -24.76 -4.82 -5.92
C ILE A 229 -23.80 -5.80 -6.58
N VAL A 230 -23.26 -6.76 -5.80
CA VAL A 230 -22.35 -7.79 -6.34
C VAL A 230 -23.07 -8.60 -7.40
N ALA A 231 -24.29 -9.08 -7.13
CA ALA A 231 -25.07 -9.84 -8.09
C ALA A 231 -25.37 -9.06 -9.39
N ASP A 232 -25.68 -7.76 -9.28
CA ASP A 232 -25.89 -6.90 -10.44
C ASP A 232 -24.61 -6.73 -11.27
N LEU A 233 -23.46 -6.43 -10.65
CA LEU A 233 -22.19 -6.22 -11.36
C LEU A 233 -21.61 -7.53 -11.92
N VAL A 234 -21.89 -8.67 -11.31
CA VAL A 234 -21.57 -10.00 -11.86
C VAL A 234 -22.42 -10.29 -13.09
N ALA A 235 -23.73 -10.03 -13.03
CA ALA A 235 -24.63 -10.27 -14.16
C ALA A 235 -24.44 -9.25 -15.30
N ASN A 236 -24.10 -8.00 -14.94
CA ASN A 236 -23.98 -6.86 -15.84
C ASN A 236 -22.65 -6.10 -15.57
N PRO A 237 -21.50 -6.65 -16.00
CA PRO A 237 -20.20 -6.01 -15.82
C PRO A 237 -20.17 -4.57 -16.35
N SER A 238 -19.66 -3.64 -15.55
CA SER A 238 -19.57 -2.21 -15.87
C SER A 238 -18.49 -1.52 -15.05
N ASN A 239 -17.99 -0.37 -15.52
CA ASN A 239 -16.99 0.44 -14.80
C ASN A 239 -15.75 -0.35 -14.35
N GLY A 240 -15.27 -1.27 -15.20
CA GLY A 240 -14.14 -2.15 -14.87
C GLY A 240 -14.46 -3.29 -13.91
N PHE A 241 -15.63 -3.32 -13.28
CA PHE A 241 -16.04 -4.38 -12.36
C PHE A 241 -16.66 -5.57 -13.08
N SER A 242 -16.29 -6.76 -12.62
CA SER A 242 -16.79 -8.03 -13.11
C SER A 242 -16.71 -9.11 -12.03
N ALA A 243 -17.26 -10.29 -12.31
CA ALA A 243 -17.00 -11.46 -11.48
C ALA A 243 -15.50 -11.77 -11.44
N PRO A 244 -14.93 -12.13 -10.27
CA PRO A 244 -13.59 -12.66 -10.23
C PRO A 244 -13.50 -13.95 -11.06
N ALA A 245 -12.30 -14.24 -11.57
CA ALA A 245 -12.05 -15.45 -12.38
C ALA A 245 -12.39 -16.74 -11.62
N GLU A 246 -12.31 -16.71 -10.27
CA GLU A 246 -12.65 -17.82 -9.39
C GLU A 246 -13.70 -17.36 -8.37
N GLU A 247 -14.80 -18.10 -8.24
CA GLU A 247 -15.96 -17.72 -7.41
C GLU A 247 -15.62 -17.55 -5.93
N PHE A 248 -14.60 -18.27 -5.44
CA PHE A 248 -14.17 -18.22 -4.04
C PHE A 248 -13.13 -17.11 -3.77
N ALA A 249 -12.66 -16.41 -4.80
CA ALA A 249 -11.59 -15.42 -4.64
C ALA A 249 -12.08 -14.14 -3.94
N GLY A 250 -13.32 -13.73 -4.17
CA GLY A 250 -13.84 -12.48 -3.62
C GLY A 250 -15.18 -12.09 -4.21
N SER A 251 -15.57 -10.84 -3.99
CA SER A 251 -16.84 -10.29 -4.45
C SER A 251 -16.78 -9.84 -5.90
N LEU A 252 -15.75 -9.05 -6.25
CA LEU A 252 -15.58 -8.49 -7.59
C LEU A 252 -14.09 -8.44 -7.97
N ALA A 253 -13.82 -8.47 -9.26
CA ALA A 253 -12.53 -8.07 -9.83
C ALA A 253 -12.68 -6.74 -10.56
N TYR A 254 -11.66 -5.90 -10.48
CA TYR A 254 -11.56 -4.62 -11.19
C TYR A 254 -10.41 -4.64 -12.19
N THR A 255 -10.63 -4.14 -13.39
CA THR A 255 -9.59 -3.99 -14.42
C THR A 255 -9.56 -2.56 -14.97
N TYR A 256 -8.35 -2.05 -15.21
CA TYR A 256 -8.13 -0.75 -15.82
C TYR A 256 -6.86 -0.75 -16.67
N GLY A 257 -7.00 -0.47 -17.96
CA GLY A 257 -5.88 -0.47 -18.90
C GLY A 257 -5.05 -1.75 -18.83
N ASP A 258 -3.74 -1.58 -18.74
CA ASP A 258 -2.76 -2.69 -18.60
C ASP A 258 -2.37 -2.97 -17.14
N ALA A 259 -3.01 -2.32 -16.15
CA ALA A 259 -2.74 -2.56 -14.74
C ALA A 259 -3.11 -4.00 -14.35
N PRO A 260 -2.37 -4.62 -13.42
CA PRO A 260 -2.79 -5.87 -12.80
C PRO A 260 -4.25 -5.81 -12.33
N PRO A 261 -5.07 -6.85 -12.56
CA PRO A 261 -6.42 -6.90 -12.02
C PRO A 261 -6.42 -6.75 -10.50
N LEU A 262 -7.36 -6.00 -9.95
CA LEU A 262 -7.50 -5.81 -8.50
C LEU A 262 -8.65 -6.67 -7.98
N LEU A 263 -8.53 -7.19 -6.75
CA LEU A 263 -9.54 -8.03 -6.14
C LEU A 263 -10.23 -7.33 -4.97
N PHE A 264 -11.55 -7.25 -5.06
CA PHE A 264 -12.42 -6.83 -3.97
C PHE A 264 -12.94 -8.07 -3.25
N GLN A 265 -12.27 -8.47 -2.17
CA GLN A 265 -12.79 -9.55 -1.30
C GLN A 265 -14.05 -9.12 -0.56
N GLY A 266 -14.12 -7.84 -0.19
CA GLY A 266 -15.33 -7.14 0.22
C GLY A 266 -15.42 -5.80 -0.49
N LEU A 267 -16.50 -5.06 -0.21
CA LEU A 267 -16.73 -3.72 -0.73
C LEU A 267 -16.44 -2.71 0.38
N PRO A 268 -15.43 -1.82 0.23
CA PRO A 268 -15.20 -0.72 1.16
C PRO A 268 -16.47 0.07 1.49
N GLY A 269 -16.62 0.49 2.75
CA GLY A 269 -17.82 1.21 3.19
C GLY A 269 -19.07 0.36 3.37
N PHE A 270 -18.96 -0.98 3.28
CA PHE A 270 -19.97 -1.92 3.77
C PHE A 270 -19.49 -2.54 5.08
N GLY A 271 -20.38 -2.59 6.07
CA GLY A 271 -20.09 -3.08 7.41
C GLY A 271 -21.22 -2.76 8.38
N PRO A 272 -21.09 -3.14 9.67
CA PRO A 272 -22.04 -2.76 10.70
C PRO A 272 -22.15 -1.25 10.87
N ASP A 273 -21.05 -0.52 10.62
CA ASP A 273 -20.97 0.93 10.56
C ASP A 273 -20.50 1.35 9.16
N PRO A 274 -21.41 1.59 8.20
CA PRO A 274 -21.05 1.97 6.84
C PRO A 274 -20.25 3.29 6.81
N ASP A 275 -19.13 3.27 6.09
CA ASP A 275 -18.29 4.46 5.93
C ASP A 275 -18.71 5.26 4.68
N PRO A 276 -19.21 6.50 4.83
CA PRO A 276 -19.53 7.36 3.71
C PRO A 276 -18.29 7.89 2.97
N ALA A 277 -17.11 7.84 3.58
CA ALA A 277 -15.84 8.28 3.00
C ALA A 277 -15.06 7.16 2.31
N ALA A 278 -15.60 5.93 2.29
CA ALA A 278 -14.96 4.79 1.66
C ALA A 278 -14.64 5.02 0.18
N GLN A 279 -13.51 4.47 -0.25
CA GLN A 279 -12.99 4.62 -1.60
C GLN A 279 -12.66 3.26 -2.22
N GLY A 280 -12.57 3.22 -3.54
CA GLY A 280 -12.13 2.01 -4.24
C GLY A 280 -10.68 1.68 -3.88
N SER A 281 -9.82 2.68 -3.73
CA SER A 281 -8.40 2.53 -3.39
C SER A 281 -8.13 1.98 -1.99
N ASP A 282 -9.14 1.90 -1.12
CA ASP A 282 -8.97 1.34 0.23
C ASP A 282 -8.55 -0.14 0.20
N ILE A 283 -8.75 -0.84 -0.92
CA ILE A 283 -8.27 -2.22 -1.09
C ILE A 283 -6.77 -2.31 -1.42
N ILE A 284 -6.11 -1.20 -1.77
CA ILE A 284 -4.71 -1.16 -2.15
C ILE A 284 -3.87 -1.04 -0.88
N GLY A 285 -3.33 -2.15 -0.41
CA GLY A 285 -2.40 -2.17 0.71
C GLY A 285 -1.02 -1.69 0.29
N SER A 286 -0.42 -0.78 1.07
CA SER A 286 1.00 -0.44 0.94
C SER A 286 1.85 -1.38 1.78
N ILE A 287 2.85 -2.01 1.17
CA ILE A 287 3.62 -3.09 1.80
C ILE A 287 4.99 -2.57 2.25
N SER A 288 5.80 -2.14 1.28
CA SER A 288 7.18 -1.77 1.53
C SER A 288 7.68 -0.67 0.60
N LEU A 289 8.75 -0.02 1.03
CA LEU A 289 9.47 1.02 0.33
C LEU A 289 10.93 0.57 0.18
N VAL A 290 11.42 0.52 -1.04
CA VAL A 290 12.84 0.33 -1.35
C VAL A 290 13.45 1.69 -1.68
N VAL A 291 14.56 2.00 -1.02
CA VAL A 291 15.39 3.18 -1.29
C VAL A 291 16.71 2.71 -1.87
N SER A 292 17.10 3.25 -3.03
CA SER A 292 18.37 2.91 -3.68
C SER A 292 18.94 4.13 -4.40
N GLY A 293 20.08 4.64 -3.92
CA GLY A 293 20.69 5.86 -4.43
C GLY A 293 19.76 7.08 -4.34
N GLY A 294 18.84 7.09 -3.35
CA GLY A 294 17.82 8.12 -3.19
C GLY A 294 16.58 7.99 -4.09
N ALA A 295 16.53 7.00 -4.99
CA ALA A 295 15.32 6.67 -5.74
C ALA A 295 14.35 5.85 -4.88
N LEU A 296 13.04 6.08 -5.07
CA LEU A 296 11.98 5.40 -4.33
C LEU A 296 11.30 4.36 -5.23
N GLN A 297 11.14 3.15 -4.69
CA GLN A 297 10.27 2.13 -5.28
C GLN A 297 9.28 1.65 -4.22
N ILE A 298 7.98 1.87 -4.43
CA ILE A 298 6.92 1.40 -3.53
C ILE A 298 6.36 0.05 -4.00
N GLN A 299 6.08 -0.84 -3.04
CA GLN A 299 5.42 -2.12 -3.27
C GLN A 299 4.02 -2.01 -2.70
N VAL A 300 3.02 -2.17 -3.57
CA VAL A 300 1.60 -2.14 -3.21
C VAL A 300 0.93 -3.44 -3.63
N TYR A 301 -0.15 -3.79 -2.95
CA TYR A 301 -0.85 -5.06 -3.14
C TYR A 301 -2.36 -4.87 -3.08
N ALA A 302 -3.07 -5.45 -4.05
CA ALA A 302 -4.52 -5.46 -4.13
C ALA A 302 -5.02 -6.78 -4.74
N GLY A 303 -4.40 -7.88 -4.31
CA GLY A 303 -4.77 -9.24 -4.69
C GLY A 303 -5.55 -9.98 -3.60
N PHE A 304 -5.29 -11.28 -3.49
CA PHE A 304 -5.91 -12.13 -2.48
C PHE A 304 -5.15 -12.01 -1.15
N TYR A 305 -5.77 -11.37 -0.16
CA TYR A 305 -5.35 -11.42 1.25
C TYR A 305 -5.55 -12.85 1.80
N SER A 306 -4.48 -13.65 1.68
CA SER A 306 -4.14 -14.89 2.40
C SER A 306 -4.68 -15.13 3.80
#